data_AF-A0A8C6WIA3-F1
#
_entry.id   AF-A0A8C6WIA3-F1
#
_cell.length_a   1.000
_cell.length_b   1.000
_cell.length_c   1.000
_cell.angle_alpha   90.00
_cell.angle_beta   90.00
_cell.angle_gamma   90.00
#
_symmetry.space_group_name_H-M   'P 1'
#
loop_
_entity.id
_entity.type
_entity.pdbx_description
1 polymer ?
#
loop_
_entity_poly.entity_id
_entity_poly.type
_entity_poly.pdbx_seq_one_letter_code
_entity_poly.pdbx_strand_id
1 'polypeptide(L)'
;MISVLKSEDNCRRPHMLKLTRKFDLHKDVVCDLHKKEASVCRVKEYSGEVDTRLLNIECDGGILYSWKGATGTTRIGKYDPQTKQNKLLYTFDKQVCVSSCSLNKEETLLAVSLAQGTGEVGELKPVSKCLTLLIEIHPINNTKVLKAVDCRVKVQFLHQEEADRRSVLESHLLLLTEDGYVDLYHVLLTRQEGYRVVMVNPERLTKTAERIVEDFCWVQWDGHTQRLYYVIHKGKCLLRCVQFYSNHFWETVLELPLEMAANSFPAVKFVNLGFDHYHMQKPEKELVKMEVFTDRIGSMCVCYCHPLNTNDKEMIYTLALVHKGCSKTFQVSLGSVELPERSTQLRPLFIPIGYYIVVYMEGYFLHLVNTRQQEMLCHSLFLSGRDVDSGLQCRADDIAVLHSEEKASVSLLELSSGRVLSAELSAAHLLQILGADKVFKCPGREADPARLAALHCLLVTWETTQNWSSRLLNGCATT
;
A
#
# COMPACT_ATOMS: atom_id res chain seq x y z
N MET A 1 -38.65 -26.96 -20.13
CA MET A 1 -38.28 -25.61 -20.60
C MET A 1 -37.42 -24.94 -19.53
N ILE A 2 -36.17 -25.38 -19.39
CA ILE A 2 -35.18 -24.77 -18.51
C ILE A 2 -33.98 -24.54 -19.41
N SER A 3 -33.81 -23.28 -19.80
CA SER A 3 -32.77 -22.80 -20.69
C SER A 3 -31.42 -22.93 -20.01
N VAL A 4 -30.59 -23.80 -20.58
CA VAL A 4 -29.15 -23.88 -20.37
C VAL A 4 -28.52 -22.57 -20.83
N LEU A 5 -28.14 -21.70 -19.89
CA LEU A 5 -27.15 -20.66 -20.15
C LEU A 5 -25.77 -21.31 -20.03
N LYS A 6 -25.27 -21.83 -21.15
CA LYS A 6 -23.84 -22.04 -21.36
C LYS A 6 -23.20 -20.65 -21.37
N SER A 7 -22.55 -20.26 -20.27
CA SER A 7 -21.53 -19.22 -20.35
C SER A 7 -20.29 -19.84 -20.98
N GLU A 8 -19.97 -19.41 -22.19
CA GLU A 8 -18.69 -19.67 -22.84
C GLU A 8 -17.57 -18.96 -22.08
N ASP A 9 -17.06 -19.59 -21.01
CA ASP A 9 -15.74 -19.27 -20.47
C ASP A 9 -14.75 -20.32 -20.99
N ASN A 10 -14.15 -19.97 -22.13
CA ASN A 10 -13.10 -20.72 -22.80
C ASN A 10 -11.90 -20.93 -21.85
N CYS A 11 -11.48 -22.19 -21.67
CA CYS A 11 -10.20 -22.69 -21.15
C CYS A 11 -9.09 -21.63 -20.90
N ARG A 12 -9.15 -20.91 -19.77
CA ARG A 12 -7.98 -20.17 -19.25
C ARG A 12 -7.33 -21.01 -18.15
N ARG A 13 -6.00 -21.20 -18.23
CA ARG A 13 -5.25 -21.82 -17.13
C ARG A 13 -5.43 -20.96 -15.87
N PRO A 14 -5.73 -21.55 -14.70
CA PRO A 14 -5.86 -20.79 -13.47
C PRO A 14 -4.50 -20.19 -13.10
N HIS A 15 -4.53 -18.94 -12.67
CA HIS A 15 -3.36 -18.19 -12.22
C HIS A 15 -3.04 -18.50 -10.75
N MET A 16 -1.78 -18.27 -10.34
CA MET A 16 -1.34 -18.47 -8.95
C MET A 16 -2.12 -17.59 -7.96
N LEU A 17 -2.38 -16.34 -8.34
CA LEU A 17 -3.16 -15.41 -7.53
C LEU A 17 -4.58 -15.30 -8.08
N LYS A 18 -5.55 -15.43 -7.18
CA LYS A 18 -6.94 -15.10 -7.45
C LYS A 18 -7.16 -13.65 -7.04
N LEU A 19 -7.44 -12.81 -8.03
CA LEU A 19 -7.66 -11.38 -7.82
C LEU A 19 -9.17 -11.06 -7.84
N THR A 20 -9.64 -10.38 -6.81
CA THR A 20 -11.04 -9.94 -6.67
C THR A 20 -11.09 -8.44 -6.50
N ARG A 21 -11.77 -7.70 -7.38
CA ARG A 21 -11.84 -6.24 -7.29
C ARG A 21 -12.68 -5.79 -6.08
N LYS A 22 -12.07 -5.01 -5.18
CA LYS A 22 -12.71 -4.39 -4.00
C LYS A 22 -13.16 -2.95 -4.29
N PHE A 23 -12.41 -2.21 -5.11
CA PHE A 23 -12.71 -0.82 -5.49
C PHE A 23 -12.18 -0.49 -6.89
N ASP A 24 -12.86 0.43 -7.56
CA ASP A 24 -12.49 0.98 -8.86
C ASP A 24 -12.80 2.47 -8.91
N LEU A 25 -11.75 3.32 -8.95
CA LEU A 25 -11.90 4.77 -8.93
C LEU A 25 -12.86 5.27 -10.01
N HIS A 26 -12.81 4.72 -11.22
CA HIS A 26 -13.68 5.15 -12.29
C HIS A 26 -15.14 4.71 -12.04
N LYS A 27 -15.36 3.45 -11.69
CA LYS A 27 -16.71 2.92 -11.50
C LYS A 27 -17.40 3.49 -10.26
N ASP A 28 -16.67 3.54 -9.15
CA ASP A 28 -17.24 3.78 -7.82
C ASP A 28 -17.23 5.28 -7.44
N VAL A 29 -16.36 6.08 -8.07
CA VAL A 29 -16.25 7.53 -7.80
C VAL A 29 -16.64 8.38 -9.01
N VAL A 30 -15.96 8.22 -10.16
CA VAL A 30 -16.12 9.13 -11.32
C VAL A 30 -17.58 9.21 -11.79
N CYS A 31 -18.28 8.08 -11.88
CA CYS A 31 -19.70 8.04 -12.25
C CYS A 31 -20.61 8.89 -11.35
N ASP A 32 -20.33 8.93 -10.05
CA ASP A 32 -21.08 9.75 -9.08
C ASP A 32 -20.68 11.23 -9.18
N LEU A 33 -19.39 11.51 -9.40
CA LEU A 33 -18.89 12.87 -9.59
C LEU A 33 -19.52 13.55 -10.81
N HIS A 34 -19.67 12.85 -11.94
CA HIS A 34 -20.35 13.43 -13.12
C HIS A 34 -21.77 13.92 -12.79
N LYS A 35 -22.53 13.16 -12.00
CA LYS A 35 -23.88 13.55 -11.57
C LYS A 35 -23.86 14.77 -10.66
N LYS A 36 -22.91 14.81 -9.72
CA LYS A 36 -22.73 15.93 -8.79
C LYS A 36 -22.29 17.21 -9.51
N GLU A 37 -21.32 17.12 -10.43
CA GLU A 37 -20.87 18.28 -11.21
C GLU A 37 -21.95 18.80 -12.16
N ALA A 38 -22.78 17.91 -12.75
CA ALA A 38 -23.93 18.32 -13.55
C ALA A 38 -24.90 19.19 -12.74
N SER A 39 -25.19 18.78 -11.49
CA SER A 39 -25.99 19.56 -10.55
C SER A 39 -25.38 20.93 -10.24
N VAL A 40 -24.06 20.99 -9.96
CA VAL A 40 -23.34 22.24 -9.70
C VAL A 40 -23.40 23.19 -10.90
N CYS A 41 -23.24 22.67 -12.12
CA CYS A 41 -23.29 23.45 -13.36
C CYS A 41 -24.72 23.73 -13.83
N ARG A 42 -25.75 23.19 -13.15
CA ARG A 42 -27.16 23.26 -13.56
C ARG A 42 -27.42 22.73 -14.98
N VAL A 43 -26.69 21.70 -15.37
CA VAL A 43 -26.85 21.00 -16.66
C VAL A 43 -27.41 19.60 -16.44
N LYS A 44 -28.02 19.01 -17.47
CA LYS A 44 -28.55 17.63 -17.39
C LYS A 44 -27.45 16.59 -17.24
N GLU A 45 -26.34 16.79 -17.94
CA GLU A 45 -25.18 15.90 -17.94
C GLU A 45 -23.91 16.74 -18.03
N TYR A 46 -22.90 16.39 -17.22
CA TYR A 46 -21.57 16.98 -17.28
C TYR A 46 -20.65 16.04 -18.05
N SER A 47 -20.15 16.47 -19.20
CA SER A 47 -19.26 15.70 -20.07
C SER A 47 -17.79 16.13 -19.97
N GLY A 48 -17.46 17.01 -19.01
CA GLY A 48 -16.07 17.43 -18.80
C GLY A 48 -15.24 16.28 -18.21
N GLU A 49 -13.95 16.27 -18.52
CA GLU A 49 -13.01 15.29 -17.97
C GLU A 49 -12.88 15.46 -16.46
N VAL A 50 -13.08 14.37 -15.71
CA VAL A 50 -12.91 14.33 -14.26
C VAL A 50 -11.56 13.70 -13.98
N ASP A 51 -10.48 14.50 -14.01
CA ASP A 51 -9.13 14.10 -13.62
C ASP A 51 -9.13 13.75 -12.13
N THR A 52 -9.43 12.49 -11.82
CA THR A 52 -9.59 11.97 -10.46
C THR A 52 -8.32 11.27 -10.05
N ARG A 53 -7.79 11.63 -8.88
CA ARG A 53 -6.53 11.11 -8.38
C ARG A 53 -6.71 10.57 -6.97
N LEU A 54 -6.28 9.33 -6.77
CA LEU A 54 -6.24 8.70 -5.46
C LEU A 54 -5.19 9.39 -4.58
N LEU A 55 -5.53 9.75 -3.35
CA LEU A 55 -4.65 10.49 -2.45
C LEU A 55 -4.12 9.63 -1.29
N ASN A 56 -4.99 8.88 -0.63
CA ASN A 56 -4.63 8.02 0.51
C ASN A 56 -5.72 6.97 0.78
N ILE A 57 -5.39 5.96 1.58
CA ILE A 57 -6.34 5.02 2.16
C ILE A 57 -6.15 5.05 3.67
N GLU A 58 -7.19 5.44 4.40
CA GLU A 58 -7.16 5.57 5.86
C GLU A 58 -7.30 4.21 6.56
N CYS A 59 -7.06 4.17 7.87
CA CYS A 59 -7.07 2.92 8.63
C CYS A 59 -8.45 2.22 8.64
N ASP A 60 -9.53 2.99 8.48
CA ASP A 60 -10.91 2.50 8.38
C ASP A 60 -11.24 1.94 6.97
N GLY A 61 -10.26 1.95 6.06
CA GLY A 61 -10.41 1.59 4.65
C GLY A 61 -10.99 2.71 3.80
N GLY A 62 -11.28 3.88 4.38
CA GLY A 62 -11.77 5.05 3.68
C GLY A 62 -10.79 5.52 2.61
N ILE A 63 -11.30 5.72 1.40
CA ILE A 63 -10.47 6.05 0.23
C ILE A 63 -10.55 7.55 -0.03
N LEU A 64 -9.45 8.27 0.16
CA LEU A 64 -9.35 9.70 -0.12
C LEU A 64 -8.93 9.92 -1.57
N TYR A 65 -9.62 10.83 -2.25
CA TYR A 65 -9.33 11.20 -3.63
C TYR A 65 -9.52 12.70 -3.85
N SER A 66 -8.93 13.21 -4.94
CA SER A 66 -9.18 14.56 -5.45
C SER A 66 -9.67 14.53 -6.88
N TRP A 67 -10.34 15.59 -7.29
CA TRP A 67 -10.68 15.83 -8.69
C TRP A 67 -10.70 17.31 -9.03
N LYS A 68 -10.57 17.60 -10.32
CA LYS A 68 -10.81 18.95 -10.85
C LYS A 68 -12.32 19.19 -10.99
N GLY A 69 -12.85 20.11 -10.20
CA GLY A 69 -14.24 20.56 -10.29
C GLY A 69 -14.49 21.41 -11.53
N ALA A 70 -15.76 21.50 -11.96
CA ALA A 70 -16.13 22.19 -13.20
C ALA A 70 -15.78 23.69 -13.23
N THR A 71 -15.62 24.31 -12.06
CA THR A 71 -15.26 25.73 -11.89
C THR A 71 -13.75 25.98 -11.87
N GLY A 72 -12.92 24.99 -12.22
CA GLY A 72 -11.46 25.12 -12.16
C GLY A 72 -10.89 25.02 -10.74
N THR A 73 -11.67 24.50 -9.80
CA THR A 73 -11.30 24.30 -8.38
C THR A 73 -10.81 22.87 -8.15
N THR A 74 -9.83 22.64 -7.27
CA THR A 74 -9.55 21.28 -6.78
C THR A 74 -10.49 20.91 -5.64
N ARG A 75 -11.10 19.72 -5.68
CA ARG A 75 -11.97 19.19 -4.62
C ARG A 75 -11.36 17.93 -4.03
N ILE A 76 -11.60 17.70 -2.73
CA ILE A 76 -11.17 16.49 -2.00
C ILE A 76 -12.42 15.77 -1.49
N GLY A 77 -12.47 14.47 -1.68
CA GLY A 77 -13.56 13.61 -1.22
C GLY A 77 -13.07 12.33 -0.57
N LYS A 78 -13.99 11.66 0.13
CA LYS A 78 -13.83 10.33 0.71
C LYS A 78 -14.87 9.39 0.11
N TYR A 79 -14.43 8.21 -0.29
CA TYR A 79 -15.29 7.08 -0.57
C TYR A 79 -15.26 6.13 0.63
N ASP A 80 -16.42 5.79 1.15
CA ASP A 80 -16.58 4.80 2.22
C ASP A 80 -16.93 3.44 1.59
N PRO A 81 -16.05 2.42 1.69
CA PRO A 81 -16.31 1.10 1.14
C PRO A 81 -17.51 0.37 1.76
N GLN A 82 -17.87 0.67 3.00
CA GLN A 82 -18.96 0.01 3.72
C GLN A 82 -20.31 0.52 3.23
N THR A 83 -20.48 1.85 3.20
CA THR A 83 -21.73 2.48 2.74
C THR A 83 -21.81 2.64 1.23
N LYS A 84 -20.66 2.52 0.53
CA LYS A 84 -20.49 2.79 -0.91
C LYS A 84 -20.90 4.19 -1.29
N GLN A 85 -20.64 5.16 -0.40
CA GLN A 85 -21.00 6.55 -0.60
C GLN A 85 -19.76 7.44 -0.79
N ASN A 86 -19.94 8.47 -1.62
CA ASN A 86 -18.96 9.51 -1.86
C ASN A 86 -19.34 10.78 -1.08
N LYS A 87 -18.43 11.28 -0.25
CA LYS A 87 -18.58 12.51 0.54
C LYS A 87 -17.58 13.56 0.07
N LEU A 88 -18.05 14.77 -0.24
CA LEU A 88 -17.20 15.94 -0.45
C LEU A 88 -16.68 16.40 0.93
N LEU A 89 -15.37 16.54 1.06
CA LEU A 89 -14.73 16.99 2.29
C LEU A 89 -14.33 18.47 2.22
N TYR A 90 -13.71 18.88 1.11
CA TYR A 90 -13.19 20.24 0.97
C TYR A 90 -13.10 20.67 -0.50
N THR A 91 -13.21 21.97 -0.75
CA THR A 91 -13.03 22.59 -2.08
C THR A 91 -12.05 23.74 -1.96
N PHE A 92 -10.96 23.69 -2.72
CA PHE A 92 -10.06 24.81 -2.91
C PHE A 92 -10.69 25.85 -3.85
N ASP A 93 -10.37 27.11 -3.62
CA ASP A 93 -10.79 28.24 -4.45
C ASP A 93 -10.12 28.26 -5.83
N LYS A 94 -8.98 27.57 -5.96
CA LYS A 94 -8.21 27.44 -7.20
C LYS A 94 -7.80 25.99 -7.47
N GLN A 95 -7.22 25.77 -8.65
CA GLN A 95 -6.58 24.50 -8.98
C GLN A 95 -5.26 24.38 -8.20
N VAL A 96 -5.14 23.32 -7.40
CA VAL A 96 -3.94 22.97 -6.65
C VAL A 96 -3.58 21.49 -6.86
N CYS A 97 -2.29 21.17 -6.71
CA CYS A 97 -1.77 19.82 -6.85
C CYS A 97 -1.59 19.17 -5.47
N VAL A 98 -2.51 18.28 -5.09
CA VAL A 98 -2.44 17.59 -3.79
C VAL A 98 -1.48 16.40 -3.88
N SER A 99 -0.43 16.38 -3.06
CA SER A 99 0.61 15.33 -3.04
C SER A 99 0.50 14.36 -1.86
N SER A 100 -0.19 14.75 -0.79
CA SER A 100 -0.51 13.93 0.37
C SER A 100 -1.76 14.47 1.05
N CYS A 101 -2.56 13.58 1.62
CA CYS A 101 -3.76 13.97 2.36
C CYS A 101 -4.06 12.94 3.43
N SER A 102 -4.50 13.38 4.60
CA SER A 102 -5.03 12.49 5.63
C SER A 102 -6.17 13.14 6.40
N LEU A 103 -7.10 12.32 6.88
CA LEU A 103 -8.29 12.71 7.64
C LEU A 103 -8.17 12.19 9.07
N ASN A 104 -8.54 12.99 10.07
CA ASN A 104 -8.62 12.47 11.43
C ASN A 104 -9.83 11.55 11.60
N LYS A 105 -9.81 10.74 12.68
CA LYS A 105 -10.85 9.75 12.97
C LYS A 105 -12.26 10.33 13.00
N GLU A 106 -12.43 11.53 13.56
CA GLU A 106 -13.73 12.20 13.70
C GLU A 106 -14.20 12.91 12.42
N GLU A 107 -13.38 12.91 11.35
CA GLU A 107 -13.62 13.63 10.09
C GLU A 107 -13.85 15.14 10.26
N THR A 108 -13.20 15.75 11.24
CA THR A 108 -13.29 17.19 11.56
C THR A 108 -12.09 17.99 11.06
N LEU A 109 -10.95 17.32 10.86
CA LEU A 109 -9.68 17.90 10.42
C LEU A 109 -9.16 17.20 9.17
N LEU A 110 -8.71 18.00 8.21
CA LEU A 110 -8.06 17.55 6.99
C LEU A 110 -6.63 18.11 6.93
N ALA A 111 -5.64 17.22 6.87
CA ALA A 111 -4.26 17.58 6.64
C ALA A 111 -3.93 17.38 5.15
N VAL A 112 -3.36 18.39 4.49
CA VAL A 112 -3.10 18.37 3.05
C VAL A 112 -1.72 18.93 2.74
N SER A 113 -0.91 18.18 2.00
CA SER A 113 0.31 18.67 1.37
C SER A 113 0.04 19.02 -0.09
N LEU A 114 0.44 20.22 -0.49
CA LEU A 114 0.30 20.75 -1.84
C LEU A 114 1.67 20.88 -2.50
N ALA A 115 1.85 20.23 -3.65
CA ALA A 115 3.00 20.43 -4.51
C ALA A 115 2.80 21.70 -5.35
N GLN A 116 3.80 22.58 -5.38
CA GLN A 116 3.79 23.77 -6.23
C GLN A 116 4.54 23.42 -7.52
N GLY A 117 3.81 23.40 -8.64
CA GLY A 117 4.39 23.15 -9.95
C GLY A 117 5.24 24.33 -10.41
N THR A 118 6.37 24.05 -11.06
CA THR A 118 7.23 25.06 -11.72
C THR A 118 6.62 25.60 -13.04
N GLY A 119 5.31 25.42 -13.24
CA GLY A 119 4.64 25.62 -14.53
C GLY A 119 4.01 27.00 -14.75
N GLU A 120 3.96 27.86 -13.74
CA GLU A 120 3.52 29.25 -13.95
C GLU A 120 4.72 30.09 -14.41
N VAL A 121 4.72 30.45 -15.69
CA VAL A 121 5.58 31.47 -16.30
C VAL A 121 5.12 32.85 -15.79
N GLY A 122 5.25 33.06 -14.49
CA GLY A 122 5.13 34.34 -13.81
C GLY A 122 6.50 34.75 -13.27
N GLU A 123 6.78 36.04 -13.24
CA GLU A 123 8.11 36.62 -12.96
C GLU A 123 8.72 36.29 -11.57
N LEU A 124 8.00 35.56 -10.71
CA LEU A 124 8.44 35.15 -9.39
C LEU A 124 8.22 33.65 -9.22
N LYS A 125 9.31 32.88 -9.15
CA LYS A 125 9.26 31.47 -8.74
C LYS A 125 8.70 31.39 -7.32
N PRO A 126 7.81 30.43 -7.01
CA PRO A 126 7.35 30.24 -5.64
C PRO A 126 8.53 30.03 -4.68
N VAL A 127 8.39 30.58 -3.47
CA VAL A 127 9.43 30.53 -2.42
C VAL A 127 9.60 29.11 -1.85
N SER A 128 8.56 28.26 -1.95
CA SER A 128 8.59 26.87 -1.49
C SER A 128 7.97 25.92 -2.51
N LYS A 129 8.55 24.71 -2.67
CA LYS A 129 7.98 23.67 -3.54
C LYS A 129 6.80 22.92 -2.92
N CYS A 130 6.68 22.89 -1.59
CA CYS A 130 5.62 22.18 -0.88
C CYS A 130 5.02 23.05 0.23
N LEU A 131 3.69 23.11 0.27
CA LEU A 131 2.92 23.79 1.30
C LEU A 131 2.01 22.79 2.01
N THR A 132 2.14 22.66 3.34
CA THR A 132 1.35 21.73 4.15
C THR A 132 0.35 22.50 5.01
N LEU A 133 -0.93 22.12 4.92
CA LEU A 133 -2.06 22.78 5.55
C LEU A 133 -2.78 21.84 6.52
N LEU A 134 -3.33 22.39 7.58
CA LEU A 134 -4.32 21.77 8.46
C LEU A 134 -5.62 22.57 8.39
N ILE A 135 -6.72 21.91 8.07
CA ILE A 135 -8.00 22.53 7.74
C ILE A 135 -9.09 21.94 8.64
N GLU A 136 -9.84 22.80 9.33
CA GLU A 136 -11.12 22.43 9.96
C GLU A 136 -12.18 22.30 8.87
N ILE A 137 -12.88 21.16 8.79
CA ILE A 137 -13.82 20.87 7.70
C ILE A 137 -15.26 20.58 8.15
N HIS A 138 -15.54 20.48 9.46
CA HIS A 138 -16.89 20.21 9.97
C HIS A 138 -17.27 21.07 11.20
N PRO A 139 -17.71 22.32 11.00
CA PRO A 139 -17.81 23.05 9.72
C PRO A 139 -16.46 23.60 9.23
N ILE A 140 -16.40 24.03 7.97
CA ILE A 140 -15.22 24.74 7.45
C ILE A 140 -15.08 26.07 8.18
N ASN A 141 -13.95 26.28 8.83
CA ASN A 141 -13.75 27.46 9.68
C ASN A 141 -12.33 28.02 9.58
N ASN A 142 -11.31 27.20 9.82
CA ASN A 142 -9.93 27.66 9.90
C ASN A 142 -8.99 26.83 9.01
N THR A 143 -8.00 27.50 8.42
CA THR A 143 -6.90 26.86 7.70
C THR A 143 -5.59 27.37 8.26
N LYS A 144 -4.70 26.45 8.62
CA LYS A 144 -3.38 26.76 9.18
C LYS A 144 -2.28 26.19 8.31
N VAL A 145 -1.28 27.01 8.03
CA VAL A 145 -0.04 26.55 7.40
C VAL A 145 0.81 25.89 8.48
N LEU A 146 1.04 24.59 8.34
CA LEU A 146 1.95 23.85 9.21
C LEU A 146 3.40 24.00 8.74
N LYS A 147 3.62 23.94 7.43
CA LYS A 147 4.97 23.92 6.86
C LYS A 147 5.01 24.44 5.43
N ALA A 148 6.07 25.16 5.08
CA ALA A 148 6.38 25.59 3.73
C ALA A 148 7.87 25.30 3.46
N VAL A 149 8.17 24.30 2.63
CA VAL A 149 9.53 23.76 2.44
C VAL A 149 9.77 23.38 0.97
N ASP A 150 11.04 23.17 0.61
CA ASP A 150 11.48 22.80 -0.75
C ASP A 150 11.59 21.30 -1.00
N CYS A 151 11.08 20.48 -0.08
CA CYS A 151 11.09 19.03 -0.14
C CYS A 151 9.66 18.47 -0.03
N ARG A 152 9.47 17.19 -0.38
CA ARG A 152 8.16 16.53 -0.25
C ARG A 152 7.79 16.36 1.22
N VAL A 153 6.51 16.54 1.51
CA VAL A 153 5.93 16.34 2.85
C VAL A 153 4.76 15.38 2.76
N LYS A 154 4.79 14.31 3.56
CA LYS A 154 3.69 13.38 3.77
C LYS A 154 3.03 13.64 5.11
N VAL A 155 1.72 13.46 5.17
CA VAL A 155 0.89 13.70 6.35
C VAL A 155 0.04 12.48 6.66
N GLN A 156 -0.07 12.12 7.93
CA GLN A 156 -0.86 10.98 8.38
C GLN A 156 -1.40 11.20 9.80
N PHE A 157 -2.72 11.13 9.97
CA PHE A 157 -3.32 11.15 11.30
C PHE A 157 -3.16 9.79 12.00
N LEU A 158 -2.88 9.86 13.30
CA LEU A 158 -2.97 8.70 14.19
C LEU A 158 -4.43 8.41 14.51
N HIS A 159 -4.79 7.13 14.45
CA HIS A 159 -6.14 6.67 14.78
C HIS A 159 -6.07 5.82 16.04
N GLN A 160 -6.76 6.27 17.08
CA GLN A 160 -6.75 5.62 18.38
C GLN A 160 -8.05 4.87 18.64
N GLU A 161 -7.94 3.65 19.15
CA GLU A 161 -9.10 2.86 19.60
C GLU A 161 -9.75 3.49 20.83
N GLU A 162 -11.07 3.36 20.92
CA GLU A 162 -11.90 4.04 21.93
C GLU A 162 -11.64 3.51 23.33
N ALA A 163 -11.06 4.37 24.18
CA ALA A 163 -11.11 4.20 25.63
C ALA A 163 -11.75 5.40 26.36
N ASP A 164 -11.79 6.61 25.78
CA ASP A 164 -12.24 7.81 26.48
C ASP A 164 -12.95 8.83 25.57
N ARG A 165 -13.99 9.50 26.11
CA ARG A 165 -14.68 10.63 25.47
C ARG A 165 -13.75 11.82 25.19
N ARG A 166 -12.59 11.87 25.87
CA ARG A 166 -11.53 12.87 25.64
C ARG A 166 -10.86 12.75 24.27
N SER A 167 -10.86 11.56 23.64
CA SER A 167 -10.26 11.34 22.31
C SER A 167 -10.83 12.27 21.23
N VAL A 168 -12.10 12.66 21.34
CA VAL A 168 -12.75 13.58 20.39
C VAL A 168 -12.19 15.01 20.45
N LEU A 169 -11.45 15.36 21.52
CA LEU A 169 -10.90 16.69 21.75
C LEU A 169 -9.38 16.77 21.51
N GLU A 170 -8.76 15.69 21.04
CA GLU A 170 -7.34 15.69 20.74
C GLU A 170 -7.05 14.81 19.52
N SER A 171 -6.38 15.37 18.53
CA SER A 171 -5.94 14.65 17.35
C SER A 171 -4.43 14.75 17.20
N HIS A 172 -3.81 13.69 16.70
CA HIS A 172 -2.38 13.60 16.53
C HIS A 172 -2.04 13.42 15.06
N LEU A 173 -1.15 14.27 14.55
CA LEU A 173 -0.78 14.31 13.14
C LEU A 173 0.73 14.11 12.99
N LEU A 174 1.11 13.10 12.21
CA LEU A 174 2.48 12.92 11.75
C LEU A 174 2.72 13.75 10.49
N LEU A 175 3.84 14.46 10.48
CA LEU A 175 4.34 15.19 9.33
C LEU A 175 5.75 14.70 9.01
N LEU A 176 5.88 13.97 7.90
CA LEU A 176 7.11 13.32 7.46
C LEU A 176 7.67 14.07 6.26
N THR A 177 8.97 14.32 6.26
CA THR A 177 9.61 15.12 5.21
C THR A 177 10.72 14.36 4.51
N GLU A 178 10.96 14.72 3.26
CA GLU A 178 12.00 14.13 2.44
C GLU A 178 13.41 14.50 2.90
N ASP A 179 13.54 15.49 3.78
CA ASP A 179 14.80 15.82 4.49
C ASP A 179 15.10 14.83 5.64
N GLY A 180 14.27 13.80 5.84
CA GLY A 180 14.57 12.71 6.77
C GLY A 180 14.16 12.97 8.21
N TYR A 181 13.13 13.79 8.45
CA TYR A 181 12.58 13.99 9.80
C TYR A 181 11.06 13.83 9.88
N VAL A 182 10.59 13.41 11.06
CA VAL A 182 9.17 13.26 11.40
C VAL A 182 8.83 14.13 12.60
N ASP A 183 7.88 15.02 12.40
CA ASP A 183 7.31 15.88 13.44
C ASP A 183 5.92 15.32 13.84
N LEU A 184 5.66 15.19 15.14
CA LEU A 184 4.36 14.84 15.73
C LEU A 184 3.67 16.12 16.22
N TYR A 185 2.50 16.41 15.66
CA TYR A 185 1.67 17.55 16.05
C TYR A 185 0.55 17.09 16.97
N HIS A 186 0.49 17.69 18.16
CA HIS A 186 -0.63 17.58 19.09
C HIS A 186 -1.67 18.67 18.78
N VAL A 187 -2.80 18.27 18.23
CA VAL A 187 -3.89 19.17 17.83
C VAL A 187 -5.00 19.10 18.87
N LEU A 188 -5.03 20.09 19.76
CA LEU A 188 -6.11 20.24 20.73
C LEU A 188 -7.36 20.80 20.06
N LEU A 189 -8.50 20.22 20.37
CA LEU A 189 -9.80 20.57 19.82
C LEU A 189 -10.77 20.94 20.95
N THR A 190 -11.75 21.80 20.62
CA THR A 190 -12.83 22.16 21.54
C THR A 190 -14.17 22.17 20.82
N ARG A 191 -15.25 21.92 21.57
CA ARG A 191 -16.61 22.02 21.06
C ARG A 191 -17.16 23.41 21.30
N GLN A 192 -17.48 24.12 20.22
CA GLN A 192 -18.21 25.38 20.25
C GLN A 192 -19.66 25.17 19.84
N GLU A 193 -20.57 25.94 20.45
CA GLU A 193 -22.01 25.93 20.13
C GLU A 193 -22.67 24.53 20.19
N GLY A 194 -22.06 23.57 20.91
CA GLY A 194 -22.58 22.21 21.11
C GLY A 194 -22.27 21.21 19.99
N TYR A 195 -21.94 21.64 18.77
CA TYR A 195 -21.74 20.75 17.62
C TYR A 195 -20.51 21.06 16.75
N ARG A 196 -19.89 22.23 16.88
CA ARG A 196 -18.72 22.62 16.05
C ARG A 196 -17.43 22.19 16.74
N VAL A 197 -16.58 21.45 16.05
CA VAL A 197 -15.25 21.07 16.56
C VAL A 197 -14.21 21.98 15.91
N VAL A 198 -13.44 22.71 16.73
CA VAL A 198 -12.45 23.70 16.25
C VAL A 198 -11.13 23.55 16.99
N MET A 199 -10.02 23.95 16.36
CA MET A 199 -8.68 23.91 16.94
C MET A 199 -8.54 24.94 18.07
N VAL A 200 -7.94 24.52 19.17
CA VAL A 200 -7.58 25.39 20.30
C VAL A 200 -6.22 26.01 20.02
N ASN A 201 -6.14 27.35 20.12
CA ASN A 201 -4.89 28.11 19.95
C ASN A 201 -4.08 27.72 18.70
N PRO A 202 -4.66 27.84 17.49
CA PRO A 202 -4.03 27.37 16.26
C PRO A 202 -2.68 28.04 15.97
N GLU A 203 -2.44 29.26 16.48
CA GLU A 203 -1.15 29.97 16.36
C GLU A 203 0.01 29.30 17.13
N ARG A 204 -0.29 28.35 18.03
CA ARG A 204 0.72 27.62 18.80
C ARG A 204 1.06 26.25 18.21
N LEU A 205 0.31 25.76 17.21
CA LEU A 205 0.47 24.41 16.66
C LEU A 205 1.89 24.11 16.18
N THR A 206 2.53 25.07 15.51
CA THR A 206 3.91 24.91 15.03
C THR A 206 4.95 24.93 16.15
N LYS A 207 4.62 25.49 17.32
CA LYS A 207 5.49 25.52 18.50
C LYS A 207 5.36 24.27 19.37
N THR A 208 4.28 23.51 19.20
CA THR A 208 3.99 22.29 19.97
C THR A 208 4.32 21.01 19.19
N ALA A 209 4.93 21.14 18.01
CA ALA A 209 5.39 20.00 17.24
C ALA A 209 6.62 19.36 17.92
N GLU A 210 6.53 18.06 18.19
CA GLU A 210 7.64 17.26 18.73
C GLU A 210 8.39 16.57 17.59
N ARG A 211 9.71 16.72 17.54
CA ARG A 211 10.56 15.95 16.62
C ARG A 211 10.79 14.55 17.18
N ILE A 212 10.21 13.53 16.55
CA ILE A 212 10.26 12.15 17.06
C ILE A 212 11.26 11.24 16.30
N VAL A 213 11.57 11.58 15.04
CA VAL A 213 12.52 10.82 14.20
C VAL A 213 13.38 11.79 13.40
N GLU A 214 14.67 11.48 13.26
CA GLU A 214 15.67 12.22 12.51
C GLU A 214 16.56 11.30 11.66
N ASP A 215 17.13 11.86 10.60
CA ASP A 215 18.08 11.26 9.67
C ASP A 215 17.63 9.94 9.00
N PHE A 216 16.33 9.78 8.75
CA PHE A 216 15.83 8.58 8.04
C PHE A 216 16.02 8.70 6.53
N CYS A 217 16.33 7.58 5.87
CA CYS A 217 16.44 7.46 4.40
C CYS A 217 15.31 6.62 3.78
N TRP A 218 14.55 5.91 4.60
CA TRP A 218 13.36 5.14 4.18
C TRP A 218 12.36 5.12 5.35
N VAL A 219 11.07 5.17 5.04
CA VAL A 219 10.00 5.11 6.05
C VAL A 219 8.75 4.41 5.50
N GLN A 220 8.10 3.62 6.36
CA GLN A 220 6.83 2.96 6.09
C GLN A 220 5.85 3.18 7.24
N TRP A 221 4.62 3.52 6.88
CA TRP A 221 3.50 3.59 7.80
C TRP A 221 2.70 2.28 7.82
N ASP A 222 2.39 1.79 9.01
CA ASP A 222 1.42 0.74 9.25
C ASP A 222 0.24 1.32 10.05
N GLY A 223 -0.83 1.66 9.33
CA GLY A 223 -2.04 2.25 9.91
C GLY A 223 -2.87 1.28 10.75
N HIS A 224 -2.67 -0.04 10.61
CA HIS A 224 -3.42 -1.03 11.39
C HIS A 224 -2.83 -1.16 12.78
N THR A 225 -1.50 -1.23 12.89
CA THR A 225 -0.81 -1.35 14.18
C THR A 225 -0.38 0.00 14.77
N GLN A 226 -0.64 1.11 14.06
CA GLN A 226 -0.18 2.46 14.41
C GLN A 226 1.33 2.47 14.67
N ARG A 227 2.09 1.94 13.70
CA ARG A 227 3.55 1.83 13.77
C ARG A 227 4.21 2.57 12.62
N LEU A 228 5.34 3.18 12.94
CA LEU A 228 6.22 3.80 11.96
C LEU A 228 7.55 3.05 11.91
N TYR A 229 7.81 2.42 10.77
CA TYR A 229 9.08 1.76 10.49
C TYR A 229 9.97 2.72 9.72
N TYR A 230 11.24 2.87 10.10
CA TYR A 230 12.15 3.76 9.41
C TYR A 230 13.59 3.23 9.42
N VAL A 231 14.35 3.55 8.39
CA VAL A 231 15.77 3.18 8.28
C VAL A 231 16.64 4.41 8.43
N ILE A 232 17.66 4.32 9.27
CA ILE A 232 18.74 5.31 9.39
C ILE A 232 20.07 4.69 8.97
N HIS A 233 20.99 5.53 8.48
CA HIS A 233 22.35 5.10 8.15
C HIS A 233 23.37 5.76 9.10
N LYS A 234 23.78 5.03 10.14
CA LYS A 234 24.81 5.45 11.11
C LYS A 234 25.96 4.45 11.12
N GLY A 235 26.72 4.41 10.02
CA GLY A 235 27.77 3.42 9.76
C GLY A 235 27.25 2.05 9.33
N LYS A 236 26.09 1.62 9.84
CA LYS A 236 25.29 0.49 9.37
C LYS A 236 23.86 0.95 9.08
N CYS A 237 23.15 0.20 8.24
CA CYS A 237 21.70 0.40 8.05
C CYS A 237 20.96 -0.18 9.26
N LEU A 238 20.20 0.65 9.97
CA LEU A 238 19.41 0.24 11.12
C LEU A 238 17.93 0.50 10.84
N LEU A 239 17.11 -0.55 10.87
CA LEU A 239 15.66 -0.44 10.89
C LEU A 239 15.20 -0.21 12.32
N ARG A 240 14.37 0.80 12.53
CA ARG A 240 13.71 1.09 13.80
C ARG A 240 12.20 1.10 13.66
N CYS A 241 11.52 0.85 14.76
CA CYS A 241 10.06 0.91 14.84
C CYS A 241 9.64 1.82 15.99
N VAL A 242 8.84 2.84 15.69
CA VAL A 242 8.09 3.61 16.69
C VAL A 242 6.69 3.02 16.80
N GLN A 243 6.26 2.71 18.02
CA GLN A 243 4.87 2.36 18.33
C GLN A 243 4.16 3.59 18.89
N PHE A 244 3.00 3.93 18.34
CA PHE A 244 2.10 4.92 18.92
C PHE A 244 1.00 4.19 19.71
N TYR A 245 0.83 4.53 20.98
CA TYR A 245 -0.17 3.91 21.85
C TYR A 245 -1.43 4.77 21.97
N SER A 246 -2.52 4.16 22.43
CA SER A 246 -3.81 4.84 22.63
C SER A 246 -3.78 5.90 23.73
N ASN A 247 -2.83 5.83 24.67
CA ASN A 247 -2.63 6.79 25.75
C ASN A 247 -1.76 8.00 25.34
N HIS A 248 -1.54 8.22 24.04
CA HIS A 248 -0.71 9.29 23.47
C HIS A 248 0.78 9.16 23.78
N PHE A 249 1.20 8.06 24.39
CA PHE A 249 2.60 7.72 24.54
C PHE A 249 3.13 7.09 23.26
N TRP A 250 4.40 7.34 22.97
CA TRP A 250 5.11 6.68 21.89
C TRP A 250 6.48 6.24 22.39
N GLU A 251 6.98 5.12 21.85
CA GLU A 251 8.33 4.66 22.14
C GLU A 251 8.94 3.93 20.95
N THR A 252 10.27 3.85 20.92
CA THR A 252 10.98 3.00 19.97
C THR A 252 11.03 1.58 20.51
N VAL A 253 10.31 0.65 19.87
CA VAL A 253 10.12 -0.73 20.34
C VAL A 253 11.05 -1.74 19.66
N LEU A 254 11.72 -1.35 18.58
CA LEU A 254 12.60 -2.23 17.82
C LEU A 254 13.78 -1.45 17.25
N GLU A 255 14.95 -2.09 17.29
CA GLU A 255 16.10 -1.76 16.45
C GLU A 255 16.65 -3.06 15.85
N LEU A 256 16.80 -3.10 14.53
CA LEU A 256 17.27 -4.25 13.78
C LEU A 256 18.34 -3.82 12.77
N PRO A 257 19.59 -4.31 12.88
CA PRO A 257 20.58 -4.08 11.85
C PRO A 257 20.21 -4.82 10.56
N LEU A 258 20.29 -4.12 9.43
CA LEU A 258 20.07 -4.66 8.10
C LEU A 258 21.40 -4.79 7.35
N GLU A 259 21.59 -5.93 6.70
CA GLU A 259 22.72 -6.18 5.82
C GLU A 259 22.42 -5.60 4.44
N MET A 260 22.68 -4.29 4.31
CA MET A 260 22.43 -3.52 3.08
C MET A 260 23.65 -2.68 2.73
N ALA A 261 23.85 -2.45 1.43
CA ALA A 261 24.92 -1.59 0.94
C ALA A 261 24.74 -0.13 1.41
N ALA A 262 25.85 0.58 1.60
CA ALA A 262 25.83 2.01 1.85
C ALA A 262 25.11 2.73 0.69
N ASN A 263 24.31 3.75 1.01
CA ASN A 263 23.53 4.54 0.04
C ASN A 263 22.48 3.74 -0.75
N SER A 264 21.91 2.68 -0.16
CA SER A 264 20.78 1.92 -0.74
C SER A 264 19.57 2.80 -1.10
N PHE A 265 19.42 3.95 -0.43
CA PHE A 265 18.38 4.94 -0.68
C PHE A 265 19.02 6.30 -1.02
N PRO A 266 19.18 6.64 -2.32
CA PRO A 266 19.74 7.93 -2.73
C PRO A 266 18.87 9.14 -2.36
N ALA A 267 17.59 8.91 -2.14
CA ALA A 267 16.60 9.88 -1.70
C ALA A 267 15.60 9.17 -0.78
N VAL A 268 14.96 9.96 0.10
CA VAL A 268 13.99 9.42 1.07
C VAL A 268 12.83 8.73 0.36
N LYS A 269 12.53 7.51 0.80
CA LYS A 269 11.40 6.73 0.30
C LYS A 269 10.28 6.66 1.33
N PHE A 270 9.06 6.95 0.87
CA PHE A 270 7.83 6.84 1.64
C PHE A 270 7.03 5.63 1.16
N VAL A 271 6.66 4.74 2.08
CA VAL A 271 5.84 3.56 1.81
C VAL A 271 4.55 3.65 2.63
N ASN A 272 3.41 3.43 1.98
CA ASN A 272 2.07 3.47 2.59
C ASN A 272 1.71 4.82 3.27
N LEU A 273 2.14 5.93 2.68
CA LEU A 273 1.91 7.31 3.16
C LEU A 273 1.21 8.16 2.07
N GLY A 274 0.15 7.60 1.49
CA GLY A 274 -0.57 8.19 0.36
C GLY A 274 0.23 8.27 -0.94
N PHE A 275 -0.42 8.77 -1.99
CA PHE A 275 0.05 8.67 -3.38
C PHE A 275 0.31 10.05 -3.97
N ASP A 276 1.53 10.29 -4.43
CA ASP A 276 1.94 11.55 -5.04
C ASP A 276 1.96 11.41 -6.57
N HIS A 277 0.99 12.06 -7.23
CA HIS A 277 0.83 12.03 -8.68
C HIS A 277 1.59 13.15 -9.40
N TYR A 278 2.27 14.05 -8.69
CA TYR A 278 2.83 15.28 -9.25
C TYR A 278 4.36 15.29 -9.29
N HIS A 279 5.02 14.54 -8.41
CA HIS A 279 6.49 14.41 -8.40
C HIS A 279 7.05 13.28 -9.26
N MET A 280 6.27 12.71 -10.17
CA MET A 280 6.70 11.66 -11.12
C MET A 280 7.64 12.17 -12.26
N GLN A 281 7.99 13.47 -12.31
CA GLN A 281 8.73 14.03 -13.45
C GLN A 281 10.19 13.58 -13.60
N LYS A 282 10.77 12.95 -12.58
CA LYS A 282 11.93 12.06 -12.75
C LYS A 282 11.71 10.87 -11.84
N PRO A 283 11.50 9.64 -12.37
CA PRO A 283 11.60 8.45 -11.54
C PRO A 283 13.03 8.41 -11.00
N GLU A 284 13.22 8.89 -9.77
CA GLU A 284 14.46 8.64 -9.04
C GLU A 284 14.70 7.15 -9.12
N LYS A 285 15.91 6.75 -9.56
CA LYS A 285 16.27 5.34 -9.63
C LYS A 285 16.19 4.76 -8.22
N GLU A 286 15.06 4.15 -7.89
CA GLU A 286 14.88 3.44 -6.65
C GLU A 286 15.64 2.11 -6.79
N LEU A 287 16.78 2.07 -6.11
CA LEU A 287 17.74 0.98 -6.18
C LEU A 287 17.29 -0.23 -5.37
N VAL A 288 16.50 0.01 -4.32
CA VAL A 288 16.03 -0.99 -3.37
C VAL A 288 14.54 -0.82 -3.14
N LYS A 289 13.80 -1.91 -3.37
CA LYS A 289 12.43 -2.10 -2.90
C LYS A 289 12.50 -2.78 -1.54
N MET A 290 11.90 -2.16 -0.52
CA MET A 290 11.87 -2.66 0.85
C MET A 290 10.47 -2.47 1.43
N GLU A 291 9.96 -3.49 2.10
CA GLU A 291 8.66 -3.48 2.79
C GLU A 291 8.75 -4.28 4.10
N VAL A 292 8.04 -3.80 5.11
CA VAL A 292 7.90 -4.47 6.41
C VAL A 292 6.48 -5.03 6.50
N PHE A 293 6.36 -6.29 6.85
CA PHE A 293 5.06 -6.94 7.07
C PHE A 293 4.93 -7.38 8.52
N THR A 294 3.79 -7.05 9.12
CA THR A 294 3.37 -7.60 10.39
C THR A 294 2.06 -8.36 10.21
N ASP A 295 1.91 -9.47 10.93
CA ASP A 295 0.64 -10.18 11.03
C ASP A 295 0.00 -9.98 12.41
N ARG A 296 -1.30 -10.27 12.51
CA ARG A 296 -2.08 -10.19 13.76
C ARG A 296 -1.63 -11.19 14.82
N ILE A 297 -0.80 -12.17 14.47
CA ILE A 297 -0.32 -13.23 15.36
C ILE A 297 1.06 -12.87 15.94
N GLY A 298 1.59 -11.69 15.58
CA GLY A 298 2.85 -11.14 16.07
C GLY A 298 4.07 -11.53 15.23
N SER A 299 3.88 -12.16 14.07
CA SER A 299 4.97 -12.38 13.12
C SER A 299 5.34 -11.07 12.45
N MET A 300 6.65 -10.82 12.35
CA MET A 300 7.21 -9.70 11.62
C MET A 300 8.25 -10.20 10.62
N CYS A 301 8.19 -9.67 9.41
CA CYS A 301 9.14 -9.93 8.34
C CYS A 301 9.55 -8.63 7.64
N VAL A 302 10.83 -8.48 7.35
CA VAL A 302 11.37 -7.39 6.54
C VAL A 302 11.83 -7.99 5.21
N CYS A 303 11.27 -7.50 4.11
CA CYS A 303 11.59 -7.95 2.77
C CYS A 303 12.31 -6.82 2.04
N TYR A 304 13.48 -7.09 1.46
CA TYR A 304 14.17 -6.10 0.66
C TYR A 304 14.97 -6.73 -0.48
N CYS A 305 15.03 -6.04 -1.63
CA CYS A 305 15.91 -6.43 -2.73
C CYS A 305 17.27 -5.74 -2.62
N HIS A 306 18.28 -6.36 -3.23
CA HIS A 306 19.60 -5.75 -3.38
C HIS A 306 19.68 -5.06 -4.74
N PRO A 307 20.46 -3.96 -4.87
CA PRO A 307 20.65 -3.30 -6.16
C PRO A 307 21.17 -4.28 -7.21
N LEU A 308 20.56 -4.29 -8.40
CA LEU A 308 21.03 -5.08 -9.53
C LEU A 308 22.36 -4.48 -10.04
N ASN A 309 23.40 -5.30 -10.13
CA ASN A 309 24.59 -4.93 -10.88
C ASN A 309 24.27 -4.98 -12.38
N THR A 310 24.71 -3.97 -13.13
CA THR A 310 24.42 -3.81 -14.57
C THR A 310 24.85 -4.99 -15.46
N ASN A 311 25.69 -5.89 -14.95
CA ASN A 311 26.20 -7.06 -15.67
C ASN A 311 25.56 -8.39 -15.24
N ASP A 312 24.77 -8.40 -14.15
CA ASP A 312 24.28 -9.63 -13.54
C ASP A 312 22.81 -9.87 -13.94
N LYS A 313 22.54 -11.03 -14.57
CA LYS A 313 21.18 -11.51 -14.84
C LYS A 313 20.56 -12.19 -13.61
N GLU A 314 20.84 -11.64 -12.43
CA GLU A 314 20.50 -12.25 -11.16
C GLU A 314 19.83 -11.23 -10.26
N MET A 315 18.70 -11.63 -9.68
CA MET A 315 18.00 -10.84 -8.69
C MET A 315 18.30 -11.41 -7.31
N ILE A 316 18.76 -10.54 -6.40
CA ILE A 316 19.03 -10.93 -5.01
C ILE A 316 18.03 -10.21 -4.11
N TYR A 317 17.39 -10.95 -3.21
CA TYR A 317 16.52 -10.39 -2.19
C TYR A 317 16.65 -11.13 -0.87
N THR A 318 16.35 -10.43 0.23
CA THR A 318 16.47 -10.96 1.58
C THR A 318 15.12 -10.86 2.29
N LEU A 319 14.76 -11.92 3.00
CA LEU A 319 13.66 -11.97 3.96
C LEU A 319 14.26 -12.09 5.37
N ALA A 320 14.19 -11.03 6.17
CA ALA A 320 14.53 -11.08 7.59
C ALA A 320 13.29 -11.44 8.40
N LEU A 321 13.28 -12.63 8.99
CA LEU A 321 12.22 -13.15 9.83
C LEU A 321 12.51 -12.73 11.28
N VAL A 322 12.13 -11.51 11.62
CA VAL A 322 12.49 -10.84 12.88
C VAL A 322 12.08 -11.67 14.10
N HIS A 323 10.85 -12.20 14.07
CA HIS A 323 10.30 -13.05 15.12
C HIS A 323 11.02 -14.40 15.30
N LYS A 324 11.86 -14.81 14.34
CA LYS A 324 12.70 -16.01 14.40
C LYS A 324 14.18 -15.71 14.59
N GLY A 325 14.57 -14.43 14.60
CA GLY A 325 15.97 -14.02 14.72
C GLY A 325 16.86 -14.54 13.58
N CYS A 326 16.33 -14.71 12.37
CA CYS A 326 17.13 -15.14 11.23
C CYS A 326 16.77 -14.40 9.94
N SER A 327 17.67 -14.43 8.96
CA SER A 327 17.46 -13.91 7.62
C SER A 327 17.73 -14.99 6.58
N LYS A 328 17.05 -14.88 5.44
CA LYS A 328 17.28 -15.72 4.27
C LYS A 328 17.47 -14.85 3.05
N THR A 329 18.60 -15.03 2.38
CA THR A 329 18.90 -14.37 1.12
C THR A 329 18.72 -15.36 -0.01
N PHE A 330 17.97 -14.95 -1.03
CA PHE A 330 17.68 -15.73 -2.22
C PHE A 330 18.34 -15.06 -3.42
N GLN A 331 18.99 -15.87 -4.24
CA GLN A 331 19.59 -15.45 -5.50
C GLN A 331 18.84 -16.17 -6.62
N VAL A 332 18.23 -15.39 -7.51
CA VAL A 332 17.38 -15.88 -8.58
C VAL A 332 18.03 -15.57 -9.91
N SER A 333 18.40 -16.62 -10.65
CA SER A 333 18.86 -16.46 -12.03
C SER A 333 17.67 -16.20 -12.94
N LEU A 334 17.70 -15.08 -13.67
CA LEU A 334 16.65 -14.69 -14.61
C LEU A 334 16.76 -15.42 -15.96
N GLY A 335 17.73 -16.32 -16.12
CA GLY A 335 17.91 -17.15 -17.32
C GLY A 335 18.21 -16.36 -18.61
N SER A 336 18.07 -17.01 -19.77
CA SER A 336 18.20 -16.38 -21.09
C SER A 336 16.93 -15.64 -21.52
N VAL A 337 16.15 -15.13 -20.57
CA VAL A 337 14.98 -14.29 -20.85
C VAL A 337 15.46 -13.06 -21.61
N GLU A 338 14.91 -12.85 -22.81
CA GLU A 338 15.03 -11.59 -23.55
C GLU A 338 14.32 -10.52 -22.74
N LEU A 339 15.08 -9.92 -21.84
CA LEU A 339 14.73 -8.73 -21.11
C LEU A 339 14.36 -7.64 -22.13
N PRO A 340 13.12 -7.11 -22.14
CA PRO A 340 12.72 -6.07 -23.09
C PRO A 340 13.73 -4.91 -23.03
N GLU A 341 14.11 -4.29 -24.15
CA GLU A 341 15.13 -3.22 -24.20
C GLU A 341 14.86 -2.00 -23.29
N ARG A 342 13.68 -1.92 -22.65
CA ARG A 342 13.27 -0.95 -21.62
C ARG A 342 13.38 -1.45 -20.16
N SER A 343 13.89 -2.66 -19.91
CA SER A 343 13.85 -3.34 -18.60
C SER A 343 15.03 -3.01 -17.68
N THR A 344 15.41 -1.74 -17.58
CA THR A 344 16.54 -1.33 -16.74
C THR A 344 16.24 -1.33 -15.23
N GLN A 345 15.05 -1.75 -14.78
CA GLN A 345 14.61 -1.71 -13.37
C GLN A 345 13.63 -2.84 -13.01
N LEU A 346 13.99 -4.11 -13.24
CA LEU A 346 13.18 -5.21 -12.71
C LEU A 346 13.32 -5.27 -11.18
N ARG A 347 12.19 -5.20 -10.48
CA ARG A 347 12.15 -5.22 -9.02
C ARG A 347 11.10 -6.21 -8.53
N PRO A 348 11.37 -6.91 -7.42
CA PRO A 348 10.38 -7.79 -6.85
C PRO A 348 9.31 -7.00 -6.11
N LEU A 349 8.08 -7.43 -6.27
CA LEU A 349 6.94 -7.15 -5.43
C LEU A 349 6.84 -8.25 -4.37
N PHE A 350 6.77 -7.87 -3.10
CA PHE A 350 6.59 -8.79 -1.98
C PHE A 350 5.13 -8.73 -1.53
N ILE A 351 4.39 -9.84 -1.60
CA ILE A 351 2.96 -9.86 -1.30
C ILE A 351 2.73 -10.83 -0.12
N PRO A 352 2.36 -10.34 1.08
CA PRO A 352 2.10 -11.18 2.24
C PRO A 352 0.71 -11.81 2.14
N ILE A 353 0.63 -13.15 2.12
CA ILE A 353 -0.64 -13.89 2.16
C ILE A 353 -0.55 -14.94 3.26
N GLY A 354 -1.18 -14.64 4.41
CA GLY A 354 -1.10 -15.48 5.60
C GLY A 354 0.35 -15.70 6.06
N TYR A 355 0.78 -16.95 6.09
CA TYR A 355 2.15 -17.33 6.48
C TYR A 355 3.12 -17.41 5.30
N TYR A 356 2.78 -16.79 4.17
CA TYR A 356 3.60 -16.82 2.97
C TYR A 356 3.91 -15.42 2.49
N ILE A 357 5.13 -15.24 1.96
CA ILE A 357 5.46 -14.11 1.11
C ILE A 357 5.53 -14.62 -0.33
N VAL A 358 4.64 -14.10 -1.17
CA VAL A 358 4.75 -14.25 -2.62
C VAL A 358 5.78 -13.24 -3.11
N VAL A 359 6.81 -13.72 -3.78
CA VAL A 359 7.81 -12.88 -4.45
C VAL A 359 7.49 -12.91 -5.93
N TYR A 360 7.03 -11.78 -6.44
CA TYR A 360 6.62 -11.59 -7.82
C TYR A 360 7.54 -10.57 -8.49
N MET A 361 7.81 -10.76 -9.77
CA MET A 361 8.49 -9.79 -10.63
C MET A 361 7.63 -9.65 -11.90
N GLU A 362 7.66 -8.52 -12.59
CA GLU A 362 6.80 -8.27 -13.77
C GLU A 362 6.89 -9.43 -14.79
N GLY A 363 5.79 -10.20 -14.94
CA GLY A 363 5.72 -11.37 -15.82
C GLY A 363 6.28 -12.67 -15.23
N TYR A 364 6.81 -12.65 -14.01
CA TYR A 364 7.50 -13.75 -13.35
C TYR A 364 7.09 -13.90 -11.87
N PHE A 365 6.22 -14.86 -11.56
CA PHE A 365 6.20 -15.51 -10.24
C PHE A 365 7.55 -16.17 -9.96
N LEU A 366 8.17 -15.78 -8.84
CA LEU A 366 9.43 -16.35 -8.40
C LEU A 366 9.14 -17.40 -7.33
N HIS A 367 8.78 -16.96 -6.12
CA HIS A 367 8.74 -17.84 -4.96
C HIS A 367 7.51 -17.62 -4.08
N LEU A 368 6.98 -18.69 -3.49
CA LEU A 368 6.06 -18.69 -2.36
C LEU A 368 6.84 -19.12 -1.12
N VAL A 369 7.28 -18.16 -0.32
CA VAL A 369 8.17 -18.45 0.81
C VAL A 369 7.36 -18.57 2.11
N ASN A 370 7.42 -19.75 2.73
CA ASN A 370 6.79 -20.00 4.03
C ASN A 370 7.59 -19.30 5.14
N THR A 371 6.93 -18.40 5.88
CA THR A 371 7.55 -17.63 6.97
C THR A 371 7.32 -18.25 8.35
N ARG A 372 6.37 -19.20 8.50
CA ARG A 372 6.06 -19.87 9.77
C ARG A 372 7.04 -20.98 10.10
N GLN A 373 7.36 -21.84 9.12
CA GLN A 373 8.23 -23.01 9.25
C GLN A 373 9.45 -22.87 8.33
N GLN A 374 10.27 -21.85 8.60
CA GLN A 374 11.39 -21.48 7.75
C GLN A 374 12.37 -22.64 7.49
N GLU A 375 12.61 -23.54 8.43
CA GLU A 375 13.57 -24.65 8.27
C GLU A 375 13.09 -25.68 7.22
N MET A 376 11.77 -25.77 7.01
CA MET A 376 11.15 -26.70 6.07
C MET A 376 11.03 -26.06 4.69
N LEU A 377 12.14 -25.98 3.94
CA LEU A 377 12.14 -25.42 2.59
C LEU A 377 11.17 -26.13 1.64
N CYS A 378 10.87 -27.41 1.88
CA CYS A 378 9.87 -28.17 1.14
C CYS A 378 8.43 -27.68 1.34
N HIS A 379 8.18 -26.76 2.28
CA HIS A 379 6.90 -26.06 2.44
C HIS A 379 6.86 -24.72 1.69
N SER A 380 7.96 -24.34 1.03
CA SER A 380 8.02 -23.17 0.14
C SER A 380 8.01 -23.64 -1.32
N LEU A 381 7.30 -22.91 -2.17
CA LEU A 381 7.21 -23.22 -3.59
C LEU A 381 8.17 -22.31 -4.37
N PHE A 382 9.04 -22.90 -5.17
CA PHE A 382 9.98 -22.18 -6.02
C PHE A 382 9.65 -22.52 -7.47
N LEU A 383 9.08 -21.59 -8.22
CA LEU A 383 8.77 -21.78 -9.64
C LEU A 383 9.76 -20.97 -10.49
N SER A 384 9.99 -21.42 -11.72
CA SER A 384 10.84 -20.71 -12.68
C SER A 384 10.27 -20.84 -14.09
N GLY A 385 10.58 -19.89 -14.98
CA GLY A 385 10.27 -19.99 -16.41
C GLY A 385 8.84 -19.60 -16.81
N ARG A 386 8.23 -20.36 -17.73
CA ARG A 386 6.94 -20.04 -18.41
C ARG A 386 5.68 -20.53 -17.67
N ASP A 387 5.82 -21.28 -16.57
CA ASP A 387 4.69 -21.85 -15.81
C ASP A 387 3.99 -20.83 -14.87
N VAL A 388 4.08 -19.55 -15.23
CA VAL A 388 4.29 -18.47 -14.27
C VAL A 388 3.41 -17.24 -14.58
N ASP A 389 2.28 -17.44 -15.28
CA ASP A 389 1.28 -16.36 -15.38
C ASP A 389 0.50 -16.24 -14.06
N SER A 390 0.92 -15.29 -13.21
CA SER A 390 0.33 -15.03 -11.89
C SER A 390 -1.01 -14.26 -11.96
N GLY A 391 -1.46 -13.86 -13.15
CA GLY A 391 -2.71 -13.12 -13.35
C GLY A 391 -2.61 -11.62 -13.06
N LEU A 392 -1.47 -11.13 -12.55
CA LEU A 392 -1.19 -9.68 -12.48
C LEU A 392 -0.63 -9.18 -13.81
N GLN A 393 -1.47 -8.48 -14.57
CA GLN A 393 -1.08 -7.85 -15.85
C GLN A 393 -0.42 -6.47 -15.68
N CYS A 394 -0.20 -6.03 -14.44
CA CYS A 394 0.30 -4.70 -14.11
C CYS A 394 1.81 -4.73 -13.80
N ARG A 395 2.49 -3.60 -14.02
CA ARG A 395 3.90 -3.45 -13.64
C ARG A 395 4.05 -3.51 -12.13
N ALA A 396 5.12 -4.16 -11.64
CA ALA A 396 5.40 -4.25 -10.21
C ALA A 396 5.50 -2.87 -9.54
N ASP A 397 6.06 -1.89 -10.27
CA ASP A 397 6.24 -0.51 -9.81
C ASP A 397 4.93 0.28 -9.72
N ASP A 398 3.87 -0.18 -10.40
CA ASP A 398 2.53 0.43 -10.36
C ASP A 398 1.66 -0.16 -9.24
N ILE A 399 2.18 -1.11 -8.47
CA ILE A 399 1.43 -1.80 -7.41
C ILE A 399 1.95 -1.41 -6.02
N ALA A 400 1.05 -0.92 -5.18
CA ALA A 400 1.28 -0.75 -3.75
C ALA A 400 0.60 -1.89 -2.98
N VAL A 401 1.35 -2.54 -2.09
CA VAL A 401 0.83 -3.57 -1.19
C VAL A 401 0.28 -2.89 0.06
N LEU A 402 -1.03 -2.97 0.22
CA LEU A 402 -1.72 -2.41 1.36
C LEU A 402 -1.76 -3.46 2.47
N HIS A 403 -1.70 -3.00 3.71
CA HIS A 403 -1.94 -3.87 4.85
C HIS A 403 -3.37 -4.42 4.78
N SER A 404 -3.52 -5.70 5.10
CA SER A 404 -4.82 -6.39 5.09
C SER A 404 -5.15 -6.95 6.44
N GLU A 405 -6.42 -6.81 6.81
CA GLU A 405 -6.98 -7.36 8.04
C GLU A 405 -7.26 -8.86 7.95
N GLU A 406 -7.46 -9.35 6.72
CA GLU A 406 -7.88 -10.71 6.45
C GLU A 406 -6.68 -11.66 6.43
N LYS A 407 -6.72 -12.73 7.23
CA LYS A 407 -5.61 -13.69 7.33
C LYS A 407 -5.25 -14.38 6.00
N ALA A 408 -6.19 -14.48 5.07
CA ALA A 408 -6.04 -15.26 3.84
C ALA A 408 -5.99 -14.42 2.55
N SER A 409 -6.14 -13.10 2.67
CA SER A 409 -6.18 -12.21 1.51
C SER A 409 -5.41 -10.91 1.79
N VAL A 410 -4.86 -10.30 0.74
CA VAL A 410 -4.15 -9.02 0.83
C VAL A 410 -4.69 -8.02 -0.16
N SER A 411 -4.72 -6.75 0.24
CA SER A 411 -5.19 -5.68 -0.63
C SER A 411 -4.02 -5.13 -1.43
N LEU A 412 -4.16 -5.10 -2.76
CA LEU A 412 -3.22 -4.54 -3.71
C LEU A 412 -3.86 -3.32 -4.38
N LEU A 413 -3.12 -2.23 -4.48
CA LEU A 413 -3.55 -1.04 -5.19
C LEU A 413 -2.77 -0.89 -6.50
N GLU A 414 -3.49 -0.85 -7.60
CA GLU A 414 -2.96 -0.46 -8.91
C GLU A 414 -3.03 1.07 -9.05
N LEU A 415 -1.88 1.73 -8.99
CA LEU A 415 -1.76 3.20 -8.95
C LEU A 415 -2.23 3.86 -10.25
N SER A 416 -1.96 3.24 -11.39
CA SER A 416 -2.29 3.77 -12.72
C SER A 416 -3.80 3.78 -13.01
N SER A 417 -4.53 2.78 -12.51
CA SER A 417 -5.98 2.65 -12.71
C SER A 417 -6.81 3.13 -11.51
N GLY A 418 -6.19 3.28 -10.34
CA GLY A 418 -6.88 3.56 -9.08
C GLY A 418 -7.75 2.40 -8.59
N ARG A 419 -7.41 1.15 -8.91
CA ARG A 419 -8.16 -0.05 -8.49
C ARG A 419 -7.55 -0.69 -7.25
N VAL A 420 -8.41 -1.07 -6.30
CA VAL A 420 -8.00 -1.93 -5.18
C VAL A 420 -8.50 -3.34 -5.44
N LEU A 421 -7.59 -4.30 -5.40
CA LEU A 421 -7.80 -5.72 -5.62
C LEU A 421 -7.50 -6.49 -4.32
N SER A 422 -8.32 -7.47 -3.98
CA SER A 422 -7.99 -8.51 -3.00
C SER A 422 -7.27 -9.63 -3.72
N ALA A 423 -6.09 -10.02 -3.25
CA ALA A 423 -5.32 -11.14 -3.75
C ALA A 423 -5.33 -12.29 -2.74
N GLU A 424 -5.64 -13.49 -3.24
CA GLU A 424 -5.61 -14.76 -2.49
C GLU A 424 -4.81 -15.80 -3.28
N LEU A 425 -4.28 -16.82 -2.60
CA LEU A 425 -3.72 -17.98 -3.30
C LEU A 425 -4.84 -18.77 -3.99
N SER A 426 -4.62 -19.11 -5.27
CA SER A 426 -5.58 -19.86 -6.06
C SER A 426 -5.53 -21.35 -5.73
N ALA A 427 -6.53 -21.84 -4.99
CA ALA A 427 -6.68 -23.28 -4.73
C ALA A 427 -6.73 -24.11 -6.02
N ALA A 428 -7.34 -23.58 -7.08
CA ALA A 428 -7.40 -24.25 -8.39
C ALA A 428 -6.00 -24.44 -9.01
N HIS A 429 -5.14 -23.42 -8.93
CA HIS A 429 -3.77 -23.51 -9.43
C HIS A 429 -2.92 -24.46 -8.57
N LEU A 430 -3.03 -24.39 -7.24
CA LEU A 430 -2.34 -25.31 -6.34
C LEU A 430 -2.76 -26.78 -6.57
N LEU A 431 -4.05 -27.04 -6.82
CA LEU A 431 -4.54 -28.37 -7.18
C LEU A 431 -4.00 -28.86 -8.53
N GLN A 432 -3.75 -27.96 -9.49
CA GLN A 432 -3.11 -28.33 -10.75
C GLN A 432 -1.65 -28.77 -10.54
N ILE A 433 -0.92 -28.13 -9.64
CA ILE A 433 0.45 -28.57 -9.28
C ILE A 433 0.41 -29.99 -8.70
N LEU A 434 -0.59 -30.30 -7.87
CA LEU A 434 -0.78 -31.65 -7.32
C LEU A 434 -1.18 -32.69 -8.38
N GLY A 435 -2.11 -32.31 -9.26
CA GLY A 435 -2.69 -33.19 -10.28
C GLY A 435 -1.90 -33.29 -11.58
N ALA A 436 -0.75 -32.63 -11.70
CA ALA A 436 0.10 -32.68 -12.89
C ALA A 436 0.73 -34.08 -13.08
N ASP A 437 -0.05 -35.07 -13.54
CA ASP A 437 0.41 -36.43 -13.76
C ASP A 437 1.20 -36.59 -15.07
N LYS A 438 2.48 -36.95 -14.92
CA LYS A 438 3.41 -37.67 -15.81
C LYS A 438 3.07 -37.76 -17.31
N VAL A 439 3.71 -36.90 -18.11
CA VAL A 439 4.14 -37.24 -19.49
C VAL A 439 5.59 -37.77 -19.52
N PHE A 440 6.39 -37.59 -18.47
CA PHE A 440 7.74 -38.15 -18.41
C PHE A 440 7.80 -39.37 -17.47
N LYS A 441 7.88 -40.54 -18.09
CA LYS A 441 8.18 -41.83 -17.45
C LYS A 441 9.57 -41.79 -16.80
N CYS A 442 9.64 -42.13 -15.52
CA CYS A 442 10.68 -42.98 -14.91
C CYS A 442 10.20 -43.42 -13.51
N PRO A 443 10.19 -44.72 -13.19
CA PRO A 443 9.87 -45.21 -11.86
C PRO A 443 11.15 -45.14 -11.00
N GLY A 444 11.18 -44.18 -10.07
CA GLY A 444 12.23 -44.04 -9.08
C GLY A 444 12.82 -42.64 -9.06
N ARG A 445 12.24 -41.76 -8.23
CA ARG A 445 12.92 -40.61 -7.58
C ARG A 445 11.90 -39.80 -6.78
N GLU A 446 12.25 -39.56 -5.53
CA GLU A 446 11.85 -38.51 -4.57
C GLU A 446 10.51 -37.78 -4.78
N ALA A 447 9.74 -37.65 -3.69
CA ALA A 447 8.54 -36.82 -3.66
C ALA A 447 8.85 -35.41 -4.19
N ASP A 448 8.12 -34.97 -5.22
CA ASP A 448 8.29 -33.65 -5.83
C ASP A 448 8.09 -32.55 -4.77
N PRO A 449 9.13 -31.78 -4.42
CA PRO A 449 9.03 -30.71 -3.42
C PRO A 449 7.97 -29.67 -3.76
N ALA A 450 7.69 -29.43 -5.04
CA ALA A 450 6.65 -28.50 -5.47
C ALA A 450 5.25 -29.02 -5.13
N ARG A 451 5.01 -30.33 -5.27
CA ARG A 451 3.75 -30.96 -4.85
C ARG A 451 3.59 -30.92 -3.34
N LEU A 452 4.66 -31.19 -2.58
CA LEU A 452 4.60 -31.09 -1.11
C LEU A 452 4.31 -29.65 -0.65
N ALA A 453 4.97 -28.66 -1.25
CA ALA A 453 4.72 -27.25 -0.97
C ALA A 453 3.29 -26.85 -1.33
N ALA A 454 2.77 -27.25 -2.50
CA ALA A 454 1.41 -26.97 -2.92
C ALA A 454 0.36 -27.63 -1.99
N LEU A 455 0.60 -28.87 -1.57
CA LEU A 455 -0.24 -29.57 -0.60
C LEU A 455 -0.25 -28.83 0.75
N HIS A 456 0.93 -28.46 1.25
CA HIS A 456 1.06 -27.72 2.50
C HIS A 456 0.36 -26.36 2.43
N CYS A 457 0.50 -25.64 1.31
CA CYS A 457 -0.22 -24.38 1.07
C CYS A 457 -1.73 -24.58 1.11
N LEU A 458 -2.24 -25.59 0.40
CA LEU A 458 -3.66 -25.94 0.42
C LEU A 458 -4.13 -26.20 1.85
N LEU A 459 -3.46 -27.09 2.61
CA LEU A 459 -3.83 -27.41 3.99
C LEU A 459 -3.87 -26.16 4.89
N VAL A 460 -2.86 -25.30 4.81
CA VAL A 460 -2.81 -24.05 5.60
C VAL A 460 -3.91 -23.06 5.21
N THR A 461 -4.19 -22.90 3.92
CA THR A 461 -5.30 -22.06 3.42
C THR A 461 -6.68 -22.69 3.67
N TRP A 462 -6.73 -23.98 3.98
CA TRP A 462 -7.95 -24.76 4.20
C TRP A 462 -8.34 -24.83 5.68
N GLU A 463 -7.37 -24.78 6.60
CA GLU A 463 -7.60 -24.59 8.04
C GLU A 463 -8.32 -23.27 8.36
N THR A 464 -8.18 -22.26 7.51
CA THR A 464 -8.86 -20.96 7.66
C THR A 464 -10.28 -20.93 7.09
N THR A 465 -10.71 -21.95 6.33
CA THR A 465 -12.05 -22.02 5.70
C THR A 465 -12.84 -23.24 6.20
N GLN A 466 -13.71 -23.04 7.19
CA GLN A 466 -14.61 -24.09 7.72
C GLN A 466 -15.67 -24.51 6.67
N ASN A 467 -15.37 -25.46 5.76
CA ASN A 467 -16.40 -26.29 5.10
C ASN A 467 -15.77 -27.42 4.25
N TRP A 468 -15.64 -28.61 4.83
CA TRP A 468 -14.77 -29.67 4.30
C TRP A 468 -15.51 -30.73 3.47
N SER A 469 -16.79 -31.01 3.75
CA SER A 469 -17.45 -32.23 3.24
C SER A 469 -17.96 -32.16 1.79
N SER A 470 -18.34 -30.97 1.28
CA SER A 470 -19.01 -30.88 -0.02
C SER A 470 -18.08 -30.72 -1.23
N ARG A 471 -16.83 -30.25 -1.04
CA ARG A 471 -15.93 -29.91 -2.15
C ARG A 471 -14.97 -31.03 -2.56
N LEU A 472 -14.52 -31.86 -1.63
CA LEU A 472 -13.69 -33.04 -1.94
C LEU A 472 -14.48 -34.11 -2.69
N LEU A 473 -15.76 -34.28 -2.38
CA LEU A 473 -16.63 -35.23 -3.07
C LEU A 473 -16.98 -34.77 -4.51
N ASN A 474 -17.09 -33.47 -4.75
CA ASN A 474 -17.39 -32.94 -6.08
C ASN A 474 -16.16 -32.86 -7.00
N GLY A 475 -14.94 -32.77 -6.46
CA GLY A 475 -13.71 -32.80 -7.25
C GLY A 475 -13.30 -34.20 -7.74
N CYS A 476 -13.69 -35.26 -7.03
CA CYS A 476 -13.51 -36.65 -7.46
C CYS A 476 -14.65 -37.18 -8.34
N ALA A 477 -15.74 -36.42 -8.54
CA ALA A 477 -16.92 -36.88 -9.28
C ALA A 477 -16.95 -36.45 -10.77
N THR A 478 -15.89 -35.78 -11.26
CA THR A 478 -15.78 -35.39 -12.68
C THR A 478 -14.45 -35.79 -13.30
N THR A 479 -14.04 -37.05 -13.09
CA THR A 479 -13.09 -37.77 -13.95
C THR A 479 -13.71 -39.06 -14.44
#